data_AF-A0A3C1KWZ1-F1
#
_entry.id   AF-A0A3C1KWZ1-F1
#
_cell.length_a   1.000
_cell.length_b   1.000
_cell.length_c   1.000
_cell.angle_alpha   90.00
_cell.angle_beta   90.00
_cell.angle_gamma   90.00
#
_symmetry.space_group_name_H-M   'P 1'
#
loop_
_entity.id
_entity.type
_entity.pdbx_description
1 polymer ?
#
loop_
_entity_poly.entity_id
_entity_poly.type
_entity_poly.pdbx_seq_one_letter_code
_entity_poly.pdbx_strand_id
1 'polypeptide(L)'
;MNPLDLPCCPPAHNHRLLVLVLCFSLLSACGDSAGPDDNIAVDVGAVDAQALDTASPPLDSGASAVDIDVAPEPDAPAEDVAAPDTTPTDSDEPDSTQLPDVGPEDSIADAVAPASKLICDPCMANSDCEQTAGDGAFCVSHGPAGAFCGIACQADADCPSDYACEDVTDVDDANAKQCVPIAPAGAAAGSYGACACSADATQKGLKTKCSSSAKDADGKLIGTCSGMRSCGPTGLSECDATVPTDETCNQLDDDCDGQTDEPPCVLPEPECTKGACCDLKSQTFKSAGTKCGEKKSKYGCNASGSLTISTAQPTCSGTDTVCNDNDADLKWSQPIMKQFCKNAFEKCNAEKATCEPIANGCVSGGCCDTKTKTFKAQGQQCSTSPAKWTQKCDGDKIVKSAEHSGCSGKSSKCSSDPADTYVSPWQVVNDCAKNKLVCKTTTPGKPQCTSAQQCTKGTCCDIKTKLFKTKGTSCGASLAK
;
A
#
# COMPACT_ATOMS: atom_id res chain seq x y z
N MET A 1 -39.14 -64.74 -20.62
CA MET A 1 -38.21 -65.88 -20.51
C MET A 1 -37.07 -65.43 -19.61
N ASN A 2 -37.15 -65.88 -18.35
CA ASN A 2 -36.10 -66.24 -17.38
C ASN A 2 -34.61 -65.86 -17.59
N PRO A 3 -33.78 -65.81 -16.51
CA PRO A 3 -34.14 -65.91 -15.07
C PRO A 3 -33.27 -65.10 -14.07
N LEU A 4 -33.65 -65.26 -12.79
CA LEU A 4 -32.88 -65.15 -11.53
C LEU A 4 -32.54 -63.72 -11.02
N ASP A 5 -32.66 -63.37 -9.75
CA ASP A 5 -33.21 -64.05 -8.58
C ASP A 5 -33.43 -62.97 -7.49
N LEU A 6 -34.49 -63.19 -6.71
CA LEU A 6 -34.73 -62.66 -5.35
C LEU A 6 -33.60 -63.16 -4.38
N PRO A 7 -33.63 -63.03 -3.02
CA PRO A 7 -34.70 -62.53 -2.14
C PRO A 7 -34.27 -61.75 -0.87
N CYS A 8 -35.32 -61.29 -0.16
CA CYS A 8 -35.54 -61.29 1.30
C CYS A 8 -34.68 -60.37 2.20
N CYS A 9 -35.15 -59.85 3.34
CA CYS A 9 -36.43 -59.59 4.03
C CYS A 9 -36.00 -59.10 5.46
N PRO A 10 -36.89 -58.77 6.42
CA PRO A 10 -36.97 -57.48 7.12
C PRO A 10 -36.67 -57.71 8.63
N PRO A 11 -37.33 -57.15 9.69
CA PRO A 11 -38.37 -56.12 9.86
C PRO A 11 -37.93 -55.09 10.96
N ALA A 12 -38.71 -54.28 11.67
CA ALA A 12 -40.12 -54.19 11.99
C ALA A 12 -40.37 -52.86 12.76
N HIS A 13 -41.67 -52.53 12.90
CA HIS A 13 -42.30 -51.78 14.00
C HIS A 13 -42.00 -50.27 14.12
N ASN A 14 -42.96 -49.38 13.88
CA ASN A 14 -44.27 -49.11 14.49
C ASN A 14 -44.23 -47.81 15.32
N HIS A 15 -45.15 -46.92 14.93
CA HIS A 15 -45.94 -46.01 15.75
C HIS A 15 -45.32 -44.82 16.51
N ARG A 16 -45.73 -43.64 16.00
CA ARG A 16 -46.54 -42.59 16.67
C ARG A 16 -45.86 -41.72 17.73
N LEU A 17 -45.62 -40.46 17.37
CA LEU A 17 -46.23 -39.25 17.99
C LEU A 17 -45.83 -38.05 17.10
N LEU A 18 -46.74 -37.45 16.33
CA LEU A 18 -47.72 -36.40 16.66
C LEU A 18 -47.09 -35.02 16.92
N VAL A 19 -47.67 -34.01 16.24
CA VAL A 19 -47.66 -32.55 16.51
C VAL A 19 -46.55 -31.78 15.75
N LEU A 20 -46.89 -31.22 14.56
CA LEU A 20 -47.30 -29.80 14.32
C LEU A 20 -46.05 -28.89 14.39
N VAL A 21 -45.67 -28.07 13.40
CA VAL A 21 -46.45 -27.08 12.65
C VAL A 21 -45.66 -26.68 11.38
N LEU A 22 -46.38 -26.66 10.27
CA LEU A 22 -46.31 -25.78 9.09
C LEU A 22 -45.04 -24.93 8.83
N CYS A 23 -44.40 -25.19 7.69
CA CYS A 23 -43.92 -24.13 6.79
C CYS A 23 -44.29 -24.49 5.33
N PHE A 24 -45.43 -23.96 4.88
CA PHE A 24 -45.73 -23.60 3.48
C PHE A 24 -44.75 -22.45 3.10
N SER A 25 -44.11 -22.32 1.94
CA SER A 25 -44.44 -22.56 0.53
C SER A 25 -43.10 -22.66 -0.25
N LEU A 26 -42.86 -23.58 -1.21
CA LEU A 26 -43.22 -23.54 -2.65
C LEU A 26 -42.90 -22.16 -3.30
N LEU A 27 -42.20 -22.00 -4.44
CA LEU A 27 -41.83 -22.88 -5.54
C LEU A 27 -40.87 -22.12 -6.51
N SER A 28 -40.04 -22.89 -7.25
CA SER A 28 -39.52 -22.63 -8.61
C SER A 28 -38.47 -21.52 -8.83
N ALA A 29 -37.42 -21.72 -9.65
CA ALA A 29 -37.27 -22.62 -10.79
C ALA A 29 -35.81 -23.13 -10.97
N CYS A 30 -35.73 -24.33 -11.57
CA CYS A 30 -34.53 -24.94 -12.14
C CYS A 30 -34.05 -24.21 -13.41
N GLY A 31 -32.75 -24.31 -13.69
CA GLY A 31 -32.14 -23.96 -14.97
C GLY A 31 -30.72 -24.52 -15.05
N ASP A 32 -30.57 -25.61 -15.78
CA ASP A 32 -29.42 -26.51 -15.87
C ASP A 32 -28.35 -26.04 -16.88
N SER A 33 -27.09 -26.36 -16.54
CA SER A 33 -26.03 -26.88 -17.43
C SER A 33 -25.35 -26.06 -18.55
N ALA A 34 -24.03 -26.29 -18.60
CA ALA A 34 -23.13 -26.47 -19.75
C ALA A 34 -22.25 -25.29 -20.20
N GLY A 35 -20.93 -25.50 -20.06
CA GLY A 35 -19.90 -24.89 -20.91
C GLY A 35 -19.96 -25.40 -22.35
N PRO A 36 -19.03 -24.97 -23.23
CA PRO A 36 -17.71 -25.61 -23.25
C PRO A 36 -16.54 -24.67 -23.59
N ASP A 37 -15.36 -25.28 -23.54
CA ASP A 37 -14.02 -24.81 -23.92
C ASP A 37 -13.94 -24.07 -25.26
N ASP A 38 -13.02 -23.10 -25.36
CA ASP A 38 -12.15 -23.03 -26.55
C ASP A 38 -10.82 -22.30 -26.28
N ASN A 39 -9.77 -22.93 -26.80
CA ASN A 39 -8.37 -22.54 -26.74
C ASN A 39 -8.06 -21.47 -27.80
N ILE A 40 -7.42 -20.36 -27.43
CA ILE A 40 -6.56 -19.61 -28.35
C ILE A 40 -5.26 -19.25 -27.63
N ALA A 41 -4.21 -20.00 -27.96
CA ALA A 41 -2.82 -19.62 -27.75
C ALA A 41 -2.41 -18.66 -28.88
N VAL A 42 -1.92 -17.48 -28.52
CA VAL A 42 -1.16 -16.62 -29.45
C VAL A 42 0.28 -16.65 -28.99
N ASP A 43 1.07 -17.36 -29.78
CA ASP A 43 2.53 -17.32 -29.83
C ASP A 43 2.96 -16.00 -30.51
N VAL A 44 3.79 -15.22 -29.83
CA VAL A 44 4.67 -14.23 -30.45
C VAL A 44 6.01 -14.28 -29.71
N GLY A 45 6.89 -15.14 -30.21
CA GLY A 45 8.10 -14.67 -30.88
C GLY A 45 9.10 -13.90 -30.03
N ALA A 46 10.14 -14.62 -29.61
CA ALA A 46 11.42 -14.07 -29.17
C ALA A 46 12.01 -13.09 -30.19
N VAL A 47 12.51 -11.95 -29.72
CA VAL A 47 13.58 -11.21 -30.40
C VAL A 47 14.71 -10.91 -29.42
N ASP A 48 15.89 -11.18 -29.94
CA ASP A 48 17.20 -11.20 -29.31
C ASP A 48 17.72 -9.79 -28.99
N ALA A 49 18.77 -9.80 -28.18
CA ALA A 49 19.48 -8.67 -27.61
C ALA A 49 19.91 -7.58 -28.60
N GLN A 50 19.93 -6.33 -28.13
CA GLN A 50 21.00 -5.40 -28.48
C GLN A 50 21.31 -4.45 -27.32
N ALA A 51 22.60 -4.42 -26.98
CA ALA A 51 23.22 -3.59 -25.97
C ALA A 51 23.20 -2.11 -26.35
N LEU A 52 23.05 -1.24 -25.36
CA LEU A 52 23.55 0.13 -25.43
C LEU A 52 24.11 0.55 -24.07
N ASP A 53 25.42 0.46 -24.04
CA ASP A 53 26.37 1.15 -23.18
C ASP A 53 26.21 2.67 -23.33
N THR A 54 26.10 3.40 -22.22
CA THR A 54 26.77 4.71 -22.06
C THR A 54 26.82 5.12 -20.58
N ALA A 55 28.04 5.08 -20.06
CA ALA A 55 28.73 6.15 -19.33
C ALA A 55 28.12 6.75 -18.04
N SER A 56 28.80 6.45 -16.93
CA SER A 56 28.91 7.29 -15.73
C SER A 56 29.51 8.68 -16.04
N PRO A 57 29.33 9.63 -15.10
CA PRO A 57 30.52 10.33 -14.58
C PRO A 57 30.64 10.24 -13.04
N PRO A 58 31.88 10.30 -12.50
CA PRO A 58 32.13 10.43 -11.06
C PRO A 58 32.24 11.91 -10.68
N LEU A 59 32.19 12.21 -9.36
CA LEU A 59 32.72 13.36 -8.60
C LEU A 59 31.82 13.52 -7.36
N ASP A 60 32.22 13.95 -6.18
CA ASP A 60 33.45 13.89 -5.37
C ASP A 60 32.98 14.26 -3.94
N SER A 61 33.74 13.78 -2.98
CA SER A 61 33.82 14.03 -1.55
C SER A 61 33.38 15.40 -1.01
N GLY A 62 32.85 15.43 0.22
CA GLY A 62 32.91 16.65 1.06
C GLY A 62 31.92 16.69 2.23
N ALA A 63 32.43 16.44 3.44
CA ALA A 63 31.74 16.57 4.72
C ALA A 63 31.51 18.05 5.14
N SER A 64 30.44 18.33 5.89
CA SER A 64 30.48 18.88 7.26
C SER A 64 29.13 19.44 7.70
N ALA A 65 28.82 19.19 8.97
CA ALA A 65 27.70 19.72 9.73
C ALA A 65 27.83 21.23 9.98
N VAL A 66 26.70 21.94 9.97
CA VAL A 66 26.51 23.21 10.69
C VAL A 66 25.04 23.29 11.13
N ASP A 67 24.85 23.42 12.44
CA ASP A 67 23.61 23.81 13.13
C ASP A 67 23.12 25.19 12.66
N ILE A 68 21.81 25.33 12.43
CA ILE A 68 21.16 26.66 12.39
C ILE A 68 19.91 26.61 13.26
N ASP A 69 20.02 27.32 14.38
CA ASP A 69 18.95 27.72 15.29
C ASP A 69 17.83 28.47 14.54
N VAL A 70 16.59 28.05 14.80
CA VAL A 70 15.37 28.75 14.42
C VAL A 70 14.95 29.64 15.59
N ALA A 71 14.89 30.95 15.35
CA ALA A 71 14.29 31.96 16.23
C ALA A 71 13.80 33.15 15.35
N PRO A 72 12.82 33.96 15.81
CA PRO A 72 11.56 34.14 15.12
C PRO A 72 11.41 35.49 14.39
N GLU A 73 10.33 35.58 13.61
CA GLU A 73 9.82 36.76 12.90
C GLU A 73 9.71 38.02 13.78
N PRO A 74 9.93 39.21 13.23
CA PRO A 74 9.41 40.45 13.79
C PRO A 74 8.26 41.04 12.96
N ASP A 75 7.28 41.49 13.72
CA ASP A 75 6.07 42.23 13.35
C ASP A 75 6.30 43.40 12.38
N ALA A 76 5.35 43.56 11.47
CA ALA A 76 5.12 44.77 10.70
C ALA A 76 4.45 45.86 11.57
N PRO A 77 4.76 47.13 11.30
CA PRO A 77 3.72 48.15 11.39
C PRO A 77 3.58 48.95 10.09
N ALA A 78 2.32 49.28 9.82
CA ALA A 78 1.88 50.26 8.84
C ALA A 78 2.47 51.65 9.12
N GLU A 79 2.68 52.45 8.07
CA GLU A 79 2.28 53.86 8.03
C GLU A 79 2.23 54.38 6.58
N ASP A 80 1.27 55.29 6.42
CA ASP A 80 0.81 56.08 5.30
C ASP A 80 1.80 57.22 4.96
N VAL A 81 2.20 57.40 3.69
CA VAL A 81 2.73 58.68 3.22
C VAL A 81 2.42 58.90 1.73
N ALA A 82 1.74 60.01 1.47
CA ALA A 82 1.36 60.55 0.18
C ALA A 82 2.52 61.12 -0.66
N ALA A 83 2.16 61.43 -1.93
CA ALA A 83 2.77 62.35 -2.91
C ALA A 83 3.53 61.69 -4.10
N PRO A 84 3.77 62.41 -5.22
CA PRO A 84 2.87 63.30 -5.96
C PRO A 84 2.87 63.03 -7.49
N ASP A 85 1.89 63.67 -8.12
CA ASP A 85 1.80 64.06 -9.53
C ASP A 85 3.13 64.56 -10.13
N THR A 86 3.55 63.98 -11.27
CA THR A 86 4.38 64.67 -12.28
C THR A 86 4.17 64.03 -13.66
N THR A 87 3.55 64.78 -14.56
CA THR A 87 3.72 64.68 -16.01
C THR A 87 5.19 64.88 -16.41
N PRO A 88 5.64 64.31 -17.54
CA PRO A 88 6.13 65.23 -18.57
C PRO A 88 5.78 64.86 -20.02
N THR A 89 5.71 65.94 -20.77
CA THR A 89 5.60 66.18 -22.21
C THR A 89 6.74 65.63 -23.07
N ASP A 90 6.33 65.06 -24.22
CA ASP A 90 6.67 65.45 -25.61
C ASP A 90 8.00 65.01 -26.26
N SER A 91 7.88 64.83 -27.59
CA SER A 91 8.89 64.62 -28.65
C SER A 91 9.23 63.16 -29.00
N ASP A 92 8.65 62.64 -30.09
CA ASP A 92 9.37 62.51 -31.37
C ASP A 92 8.59 61.61 -32.36
N GLU A 93 8.14 62.22 -33.46
CA GLU A 93 7.90 61.59 -34.77
C GLU A 93 9.15 61.91 -35.64
N PRO A 94 9.52 61.10 -36.66
CA PRO A 94 8.78 61.18 -37.92
C PRO A 94 8.73 59.87 -38.76
N ASP A 95 7.71 59.78 -39.61
CA ASP A 95 7.84 59.86 -41.07
C ASP A 95 6.93 58.87 -41.83
N SER A 96 6.42 59.39 -42.94
CA SER A 96 5.29 58.96 -43.73
C SER A 96 5.61 57.84 -44.70
N THR A 97 4.60 57.00 -45.00
CA THR A 97 4.26 56.71 -46.40
C THR A 97 2.74 56.56 -46.60
N GLN A 98 2.22 57.52 -47.38
CA GLN A 98 1.02 57.57 -48.23
C GLN A 98 0.72 56.24 -48.98
N LEU A 99 -0.50 55.77 -49.32
CA LEU A 99 -1.77 56.30 -49.91
C LEU A 99 -2.76 55.08 -50.04
N PRO A 100 -4.03 55.17 -50.50
CA PRO A 100 -4.93 56.32 -50.62
C PRO A 100 -6.34 56.12 -50.01
N ASP A 101 -6.97 57.27 -49.85
CA ASP A 101 -8.37 57.59 -49.59
C ASP A 101 -9.34 57.10 -50.69
N VAL A 102 -10.43 56.46 -50.25
CA VAL A 102 -11.71 56.37 -50.96
C VAL A 102 -12.82 56.60 -49.93
N GLY A 103 -13.24 57.86 -49.75
CA GLY A 103 -14.59 58.17 -49.27
C GLY A 103 -15.64 58.05 -50.38
N PRO A 104 -16.91 58.43 -50.11
CA PRO A 104 -17.60 58.40 -48.83
C PRO A 104 -19.03 57.80 -48.97
N GLU A 105 -19.71 57.64 -47.83
CA GLU A 105 -21.17 57.49 -47.70
C GLU A 105 -21.77 56.20 -48.26
N ASP A 106 -21.93 55.19 -47.39
CA ASP A 106 -23.11 54.34 -47.52
C ASP A 106 -23.80 54.15 -46.18
N SER A 107 -25.10 54.39 -46.26
CA SER A 107 -26.01 54.45 -45.14
C SER A 107 -26.28 53.02 -44.69
N ILE A 108 -25.63 52.58 -43.62
CA ILE A 108 -26.12 51.39 -42.90
C ILE A 108 -27.40 51.84 -42.20
N ALA A 109 -28.51 51.71 -42.92
CA ALA A 109 -29.81 51.60 -42.30
C ALA A 109 -29.70 50.50 -41.24
N ASP A 110 -29.94 50.87 -39.99
CA ASP A 110 -30.21 49.93 -38.90
C ASP A 110 -31.27 48.95 -39.41
N ALA A 111 -30.79 47.76 -39.78
CA ALA A 111 -31.64 46.62 -40.01
C ALA A 111 -32.15 46.22 -38.63
N VAL A 112 -33.26 46.83 -38.21
CA VAL A 112 -34.13 46.29 -37.17
C VAL A 112 -34.43 44.87 -37.61
N ALA A 113 -33.76 43.90 -37.00
CA ALA A 113 -34.11 42.50 -37.14
C ALA A 113 -35.61 42.37 -36.83
N PRO A 114 -36.37 41.55 -37.58
CA PRO A 114 -37.80 41.43 -37.34
C PRO A 114 -38.03 41.06 -35.86
N ALA A 115 -38.94 41.77 -35.19
CA ALA A 115 -39.24 41.65 -33.75
C ALA A 115 -39.48 40.20 -33.27
N SER A 116 -39.82 39.28 -34.18
CA SER A 116 -39.94 37.85 -33.92
C SER A 116 -38.61 37.13 -33.62
N LYS A 117 -37.44 37.74 -33.87
CA LYS A 117 -36.13 37.09 -33.70
C LYS A 117 -35.58 37.22 -32.27
N LEU A 118 -36.20 38.05 -31.43
CA LEU A 118 -35.69 38.44 -30.10
C LEU A 118 -36.64 38.07 -28.95
N ILE A 119 -37.83 37.55 -29.30
CA ILE A 119 -38.71 36.89 -28.33
C ILE A 119 -38.03 35.60 -27.88
N CYS A 120 -38.12 35.26 -26.59
CA CYS A 120 -37.47 34.10 -25.97
C CYS A 120 -35.95 34.18 -25.78
N ASP A 121 -35.31 35.33 -25.98
CA ASP A 121 -33.92 35.51 -25.58
C ASP A 121 -33.80 35.49 -24.04
N PRO A 122 -32.85 34.73 -23.45
CA PRO A 122 -32.66 34.72 -22.00
C PRO A 122 -32.27 36.10 -21.50
N CYS A 123 -32.87 36.52 -20.39
CA CYS A 123 -32.62 37.81 -19.76
C CYS A 123 -32.48 37.68 -18.25
N MET A 124 -31.85 38.67 -17.64
CA MET A 124 -31.70 38.81 -16.19
C MET A 124 -32.42 40.05 -15.65
N ALA A 125 -32.64 41.06 -16.49
CA ALA A 125 -33.33 42.30 -16.16
C ALA A 125 -34.20 42.76 -17.33
N ASN A 126 -35.21 43.59 -17.04
CA ASN A 126 -36.08 44.20 -18.05
C ASN A 126 -35.29 44.98 -19.12
N SER A 127 -34.22 45.67 -18.73
CA SER A 127 -33.33 46.42 -19.64
C SER A 127 -32.62 45.55 -20.69
N ASP A 128 -32.51 44.23 -20.46
CA ASP A 128 -31.91 43.31 -21.43
C ASP A 128 -32.83 43.12 -22.64
N CYS A 129 -34.15 43.24 -22.41
CA CYS A 129 -35.20 43.09 -23.41
C CYS A 129 -35.51 44.40 -24.14
N GLU A 130 -35.37 45.55 -23.49
CA GLU A 130 -35.57 46.86 -24.14
C GLU A 130 -34.59 47.07 -25.32
N GLN A 131 -33.34 46.62 -25.16
CA GLN A 131 -32.29 46.75 -26.17
C GLN A 131 -32.45 45.78 -27.35
N THR A 132 -33.26 44.74 -27.18
CA THR A 132 -33.35 43.60 -28.11
C THR A 132 -34.74 43.49 -28.73
N ALA A 133 -35.80 43.59 -27.94
CA ALA A 133 -37.18 43.36 -28.32
C ALA A 133 -38.03 44.65 -28.46
N GLY A 134 -37.49 45.81 -28.08
CA GLY A 134 -38.09 47.14 -28.31
C GLY A 134 -38.82 47.74 -27.11
N ASP A 135 -39.42 48.92 -27.30
CA ASP A 135 -40.12 49.65 -26.23
C ASP A 135 -41.28 48.83 -25.64
N GLY A 136 -41.26 48.60 -24.33
CA GLY A 136 -42.28 47.83 -23.61
C GLY A 136 -42.04 46.31 -23.60
N ALA A 137 -40.90 45.83 -24.11
CA ALA A 137 -40.45 44.46 -23.93
C ALA A 137 -39.95 44.23 -22.50
N PHE A 138 -40.50 43.24 -21.82
CA PHE A 138 -40.10 42.89 -20.46
C PHE A 138 -39.45 41.51 -20.38
N CYS A 139 -38.61 41.34 -19.37
CA CYS A 139 -38.00 40.06 -19.04
C CYS A 139 -39.00 39.25 -18.23
N VAL A 140 -39.66 38.29 -18.87
CA VAL A 140 -40.79 37.54 -18.32
C VAL A 140 -40.27 36.34 -17.53
N SER A 141 -40.81 36.11 -16.33
CA SER A 141 -40.46 34.93 -15.52
C SER A 141 -41.18 33.67 -16.01
N HIS A 142 -40.44 32.62 -16.35
CA HIS A 142 -40.94 31.28 -16.69
C HIS A 142 -40.70 30.28 -15.53
N GLY A 143 -40.56 30.76 -14.30
CA GLY A 143 -40.36 29.93 -13.11
C GLY A 143 -38.98 29.23 -13.11
N PRO A 144 -38.90 27.91 -12.80
CA PRO A 144 -37.62 27.19 -12.70
C PRO A 144 -36.78 27.18 -14.00
N ALA A 145 -37.44 27.35 -15.15
CA ALA A 145 -36.79 27.41 -16.45
C ALA A 145 -35.99 28.70 -16.66
N GLY A 146 -36.29 29.74 -15.87
CA GLY A 146 -35.67 31.05 -15.92
C GLY A 146 -36.55 32.14 -16.50
N ALA A 147 -35.95 33.22 -16.98
CA ALA A 147 -36.64 34.38 -17.53
C ALA A 147 -36.21 34.69 -18.96
N PHE A 148 -37.18 35.10 -19.78
CA PHE A 148 -37.00 35.29 -21.21
C PHE A 148 -37.72 36.55 -21.70
N CYS A 149 -37.17 37.19 -22.73
CA CYS A 149 -37.75 38.41 -23.27
C CYS A 149 -39.08 38.16 -23.97
N GLY A 150 -40.10 38.89 -23.54
CA GLY A 150 -41.36 39.06 -24.26
C GLY A 150 -41.37 40.34 -25.09
N ILE A 151 -42.42 40.53 -25.90
CA ILE A 151 -42.74 41.80 -26.56
C ILE A 151 -44.11 42.29 -26.11
N ALA A 152 -44.29 43.60 -25.99
CA ALA A 152 -45.58 44.18 -25.61
C ALA A 152 -46.69 43.81 -26.61
N CYS A 153 -47.88 43.50 -26.09
CA CYS A 153 -49.06 43.19 -26.89
C CYS A 153 -50.34 43.73 -26.24
N GLN A 154 -51.41 43.86 -27.02
CA GLN A 154 -52.75 44.20 -26.55
C GLN A 154 -53.74 43.05 -26.78
N ALA A 155 -53.53 42.26 -27.83
CA ALA A 155 -54.30 41.07 -28.16
C ALA A 155 -53.42 40.01 -28.86
N ASP A 156 -53.89 38.77 -28.96
CA ASP A 156 -53.17 37.66 -29.62
C ASP A 156 -52.81 37.96 -31.08
N ALA A 157 -53.58 38.82 -31.74
CA ALA A 157 -53.30 39.26 -33.12
C ALA A 157 -52.00 40.08 -33.25
N ASP A 158 -51.48 40.63 -32.14
CA ASP A 158 -50.22 41.36 -32.09
C ASP A 158 -49.01 40.41 -31.97
N CYS A 159 -49.24 39.15 -31.60
CA CYS A 159 -48.20 38.15 -31.40
C CYS A 159 -47.95 37.30 -32.66
N PRO A 160 -46.72 36.81 -32.87
CA PRO A 160 -46.44 35.82 -33.90
C PRO A 160 -47.26 34.54 -33.70
N SER A 161 -47.44 33.73 -34.74
CA SER A 161 -48.40 32.61 -34.76
C SER A 161 -48.19 31.53 -33.69
N ASP A 162 -46.99 31.42 -33.12
CA ASP A 162 -46.65 30.44 -32.07
C ASP A 162 -46.62 31.05 -30.65
N TYR A 163 -47.11 32.29 -30.52
CA TYR A 163 -47.13 33.07 -29.29
C TYR A 163 -48.54 33.59 -29.00
N ALA A 164 -48.87 33.75 -27.71
CA ALA A 164 -50.12 34.33 -27.24
C ALA A 164 -49.85 35.55 -26.37
N CYS A 165 -50.79 36.49 -26.35
CA CYS A 165 -50.70 37.70 -25.55
C CYS A 165 -51.23 37.43 -24.14
N GLU A 166 -50.32 37.12 -23.20
CA GLU A 166 -50.68 36.73 -21.84
C GLU A 166 -50.44 37.87 -20.84
N ASP A 167 -51.19 37.85 -19.73
CA ASP A 167 -50.87 38.64 -18.55
C ASP A 167 -49.74 37.93 -17.78
N VAL A 168 -48.55 38.51 -17.82
CA VAL A 168 -47.33 37.91 -17.28
C VAL A 168 -46.76 38.75 -16.14
N THR A 169 -45.91 38.12 -15.33
CA THR A 169 -45.10 38.78 -14.31
C THR A 169 -43.66 38.86 -14.79
N ASP A 170 -43.07 40.05 -14.76
CA ASP A 170 -41.66 40.26 -15.10
C ASP A 170 -40.72 39.93 -13.93
N VAL A 171 -39.42 40.08 -14.15
CA VAL A 171 -38.38 39.84 -13.12
C VAL A 171 -38.37 40.87 -11.98
N ASP A 172 -39.12 41.97 -12.11
CA ASP A 172 -39.31 43.03 -11.11
C ASP A 172 -40.67 42.89 -10.38
N ASP A 173 -41.36 41.76 -10.54
CA ASP A 173 -42.69 41.45 -10.01
C ASP A 173 -43.81 42.38 -10.50
N ALA A 174 -43.62 43.07 -11.64
CA ALA A 174 -44.63 43.89 -12.27
C ALA A 174 -45.47 43.06 -13.27
N ASN A 175 -46.76 43.37 -13.35
CA ASN A 175 -47.66 42.73 -14.30
C ASN A 175 -47.67 43.49 -15.63
N ALA A 176 -47.50 42.78 -16.74
CA ALA A 176 -47.54 43.34 -18.09
C ALA A 176 -48.18 42.37 -19.08
N LYS A 177 -48.66 42.88 -20.22
CA LYS A 177 -49.09 42.04 -21.34
C LYS A 177 -47.93 41.81 -22.29
N GLN A 178 -47.51 40.56 -22.43
CA GLN A 178 -46.37 40.19 -23.28
C GLN A 178 -46.70 38.98 -24.15
N CYS A 179 -46.17 38.96 -25.37
CA CYS A 179 -46.19 37.77 -26.20
C CYS A 179 -45.24 36.71 -25.62
N VAL A 180 -45.80 35.58 -25.21
CA VAL A 180 -45.08 34.42 -24.68
C VAL A 180 -45.42 33.18 -25.49
N PRO A 181 -44.53 32.17 -25.56
CA PRO A 181 -44.79 30.96 -26.32
C PRO A 181 -46.06 30.26 -25.86
N ILE A 182 -46.87 29.81 -26.81
CA ILE A 182 -48.10 29.07 -26.49
C ILE A 182 -47.73 27.80 -25.74
N ALA A 183 -48.31 27.63 -24.56
CA ALA A 183 -48.09 26.45 -23.74
C ALA A 183 -48.68 25.19 -24.40
N PRO A 184 -48.04 24.02 -24.26
CA PRO A 184 -48.61 22.78 -24.77
C PRO A 184 -49.96 22.48 -24.11
N ALA A 185 -50.86 21.85 -24.87
CA ALA A 185 -52.19 21.51 -24.36
C ALA A 185 -52.10 20.68 -23.06
N GLY A 186 -52.74 21.17 -21.99
CA GLY A 186 -52.72 20.53 -20.67
C GLY A 186 -51.62 21.05 -19.72
N ALA A 187 -50.84 22.05 -20.10
CA ALA A 187 -49.97 22.78 -19.17
C ALA A 187 -50.77 23.45 -18.05
N ALA A 188 -50.12 23.66 -16.90
CA ALA A 188 -50.73 24.39 -15.79
C ALA A 188 -51.01 25.84 -16.18
N ALA A 189 -52.06 26.44 -15.60
CA ALA A 189 -52.37 27.85 -15.82
C ALA A 189 -51.17 28.72 -15.41
N GLY A 190 -50.77 29.66 -16.27
CA GLY A 190 -49.59 30.51 -16.06
C GLY A 190 -48.25 29.84 -16.42
N SER A 191 -48.26 28.65 -17.03
CA SER A 191 -47.07 28.07 -17.68
C SER A 191 -47.03 28.46 -19.15
N TYR A 192 -45.83 28.72 -19.67
CA TYR A 192 -45.62 29.07 -21.08
C TYR A 192 -44.93 27.94 -21.84
N GLY A 193 -44.93 27.99 -23.17
CA GLY A 193 -44.12 27.09 -23.98
C GLY A 193 -42.62 27.27 -23.72
N ALA A 194 -41.82 26.26 -24.05
CA ALA A 194 -40.38 26.32 -23.88
C ALA A 194 -39.75 27.34 -24.84
N CYS A 195 -38.88 28.20 -24.33
CA CYS A 195 -38.08 29.10 -25.14
C CYS A 195 -36.85 28.37 -25.69
N ALA A 196 -36.57 28.57 -26.98
CA ALA A 196 -35.35 28.12 -27.62
C ALA A 196 -34.39 29.31 -27.80
N CYS A 197 -33.08 29.07 -27.70
CA CYS A 197 -32.08 30.09 -27.94
C CYS A 197 -32.12 30.58 -29.39
N SER A 198 -32.23 31.89 -29.58
CA SER A 198 -31.99 32.50 -30.89
C SER A 198 -30.51 32.39 -31.28
N ALA A 199 -30.21 32.55 -32.58
CA ALA A 199 -28.83 32.58 -33.06
C ALA A 199 -28.00 33.68 -32.37
N ASP A 200 -28.63 34.82 -32.07
CA ASP A 200 -27.99 35.97 -31.45
C ASP A 200 -27.77 35.71 -29.96
N ALA A 201 -28.73 35.07 -29.27
CA ALA A 201 -28.58 34.61 -27.89
C ALA A 201 -27.45 33.60 -27.73
N THR A 202 -27.34 32.64 -28.65
CA THR A 202 -26.23 31.67 -28.70
C THR A 202 -24.89 32.34 -28.99
N GLN A 203 -24.84 33.30 -29.91
CA GLN A 203 -23.58 34.02 -30.22
C GLN A 203 -23.09 34.86 -29.04
N LYS A 204 -24.02 35.53 -28.34
CA LYS A 204 -23.71 36.40 -27.19
C LYS A 204 -23.58 35.63 -25.88
N GLY A 205 -23.96 34.34 -25.84
CA GLY A 205 -23.97 33.54 -24.63
C GLY A 205 -24.92 34.11 -23.57
N LEU A 206 -26.09 34.61 -24.00
CA LEU A 206 -27.07 35.22 -23.10
C LEU A 206 -27.47 34.25 -22.00
N LYS A 207 -27.72 34.81 -20.81
CA LYS A 207 -27.93 34.04 -19.60
C LYS A 207 -29.24 34.43 -18.93
N THR A 208 -29.80 33.47 -18.22
CA THR A 208 -30.91 33.72 -17.31
C THR A 208 -30.71 32.98 -16.00
N LYS A 209 -31.33 33.49 -14.95
CA LYS A 209 -31.42 32.77 -13.67
C LYS A 209 -32.29 31.54 -13.87
N CYS A 210 -32.04 30.46 -13.16
CA CYS A 210 -32.89 29.29 -13.10
C CYS A 210 -32.97 28.81 -11.65
N SER A 211 -33.85 27.85 -11.37
CA SER A 211 -33.88 27.25 -10.04
C SER A 211 -34.11 25.74 -10.07
N SER A 212 -33.60 25.07 -9.04
CA SER A 212 -33.81 23.65 -8.78
C SER A 212 -34.43 23.51 -7.39
N SER A 213 -35.43 22.64 -7.27
CA SER A 213 -36.15 22.41 -6.02
C SER A 213 -36.25 20.91 -5.74
N ALA A 214 -36.07 20.52 -4.49
CA ALA A 214 -36.22 19.14 -4.05
C ALA A 214 -37.28 19.00 -2.97
N LYS A 215 -37.89 17.81 -2.88
CA LYS A 215 -38.82 17.43 -1.82
C LYS A 215 -38.31 16.19 -1.12
N ASP A 216 -38.55 16.10 0.18
CA ASP A 216 -38.22 14.93 0.98
C ASP A 216 -39.16 13.74 0.67
N ALA A 217 -38.93 12.61 1.36
CA ALA A 217 -39.74 11.40 1.19
C ALA A 217 -41.22 11.58 1.57
N ASP A 218 -41.52 12.54 2.46
CA ASP A 218 -42.88 12.87 2.90
C ASP A 218 -43.55 13.93 1.99
N GLY A 219 -42.83 14.42 0.97
CA GLY A 219 -43.29 15.40 0.00
C GLY A 219 -43.21 16.86 0.48
N LYS A 220 -42.52 17.14 1.59
CA LYS A 220 -42.21 18.48 2.07
C LYS A 220 -41.08 19.06 1.22
N LEU A 221 -41.14 20.36 0.91
CA LEU A 221 -40.06 21.06 0.20
C LEU A 221 -38.82 21.11 1.10
N ILE A 222 -37.68 20.66 0.57
CA ILE A 222 -36.36 20.79 1.19
C ILE A 222 -35.92 22.24 1.01
N GLY A 223 -35.76 22.67 -0.23
CA GLY A 223 -35.64 24.08 -0.56
C GLY A 223 -35.59 24.36 -2.06
N THR A 224 -35.05 25.52 -2.44
CA THR A 224 -34.98 25.97 -3.85
C THR A 224 -33.68 26.71 -4.09
N CYS A 225 -32.73 26.04 -4.73
CA CYS A 225 -31.45 26.63 -5.08
C CYS A 225 -31.56 27.41 -6.38
N SER A 226 -30.95 28.60 -6.40
CA SER A 226 -30.82 29.41 -7.60
C SER A 226 -29.56 29.02 -8.38
N GLY A 227 -29.65 29.11 -9.69
CA GLY A 227 -28.53 28.91 -10.60
C GLY A 227 -28.68 29.78 -11.85
N MET A 228 -27.90 29.46 -12.86
CA MET A 228 -27.81 30.11 -14.14
C MET A 228 -27.90 29.08 -15.27
N ARG A 229 -28.50 29.52 -16.36
CA ARG A 229 -28.45 28.82 -17.66
C ARG A 229 -27.94 29.81 -18.69
N SER A 230 -27.27 29.29 -19.72
CA SER A 230 -26.74 30.10 -20.80
C SER A 230 -27.04 29.48 -22.15
N CYS A 231 -27.27 30.32 -23.16
CA CYS A 231 -27.39 29.86 -24.53
C CYS A 231 -26.02 29.47 -25.09
N GLY A 232 -25.90 28.22 -25.54
CA GLY A 232 -24.72 27.70 -26.20
C GLY A 232 -25.02 27.13 -27.60
N PRO A 233 -24.02 26.54 -28.27
CA PRO A 233 -24.17 25.97 -29.61
C PRO A 233 -25.22 24.86 -29.71
N THR A 234 -25.54 24.22 -28.59
CA THR A 234 -26.52 23.13 -28.47
C THR A 234 -27.87 23.59 -27.91
N GLY A 235 -28.10 24.91 -27.80
CA GLY A 235 -29.28 25.49 -27.15
C GLY A 235 -29.01 25.92 -25.71
N LEU A 236 -30.07 26.05 -24.91
CA LEU A 236 -30.00 26.49 -23.52
C LEU A 236 -29.35 25.39 -22.67
N SER A 237 -28.25 25.70 -21.99
CA SER A 237 -27.55 24.76 -21.08
C SER A 237 -28.49 24.24 -20.01
N GLU A 238 -28.18 23.12 -19.34
CA GLU A 238 -28.89 22.76 -18.10
C GLU A 238 -28.72 23.82 -17.01
N CYS A 239 -29.65 23.84 -16.04
CA CYS A 239 -29.56 24.68 -14.86
C CYS A 239 -28.36 24.24 -14.02
N ASP A 240 -27.45 25.16 -13.73
CA ASP A 240 -26.31 24.87 -12.85
C ASP A 240 -26.64 24.99 -11.35
N ALA A 241 -27.91 25.26 -11.01
CA ALA A 241 -28.38 25.22 -9.63
C ALA A 241 -28.14 23.83 -9.03
N THR A 242 -27.55 23.79 -7.85
CA THR A 242 -27.45 22.57 -7.06
C THR A 242 -28.85 22.04 -6.75
N VAL A 243 -28.99 20.71 -6.67
CA VAL A 243 -30.25 20.12 -6.19
C VAL A 243 -30.24 20.26 -4.66
N PRO A 244 -31.23 20.92 -4.03
CA PRO A 244 -31.28 21.06 -2.58
C PRO A 244 -31.28 19.69 -1.89
N THR A 245 -30.55 19.56 -0.80
CA THR A 245 -30.50 18.37 0.07
C THR A 245 -30.64 18.76 1.53
N ASP A 246 -30.92 17.80 2.42
CA ASP A 246 -30.92 18.08 3.86
C ASP A 246 -29.55 18.59 4.32
N GLU A 247 -29.54 19.52 5.29
CA GLU A 247 -28.32 20.11 5.85
C GLU A 247 -27.31 19.09 6.34
N THR A 248 -26.09 19.18 5.81
CA THR A 248 -24.91 18.56 6.38
C THR A 248 -24.06 19.65 7.03
N CYS A 249 -23.45 19.39 8.18
CA CYS A 249 -22.66 20.41 8.88
C CYS A 249 -21.31 20.66 8.15
N ASN A 250 -21.36 21.18 6.93
CA ASN A 250 -20.27 21.29 5.97
C ASN A 250 -19.88 22.76 5.67
N GLN A 251 -20.51 23.74 6.34
CA GLN A 251 -20.38 25.19 6.12
C GLN A 251 -20.92 25.69 4.78
N LEU A 252 -21.83 24.94 4.15
CA LEU A 252 -22.61 25.31 2.98
C LEU A 252 -24.08 25.27 3.35
N ASP A 253 -24.87 26.05 2.61
CA ASP A 253 -26.34 26.03 2.64
C ASP A 253 -26.78 24.93 1.65
N ASP A 254 -27.01 23.72 2.16
CA ASP A 254 -27.27 22.54 1.33
C ASP A 254 -28.74 22.51 0.86
N ASP A 255 -29.65 23.08 1.64
CA ASP A 255 -31.07 23.18 1.29
C ASP A 255 -31.46 24.51 0.61
N CYS A 256 -30.54 25.48 0.57
CA CYS A 256 -30.72 26.80 -0.02
C CYS A 256 -31.83 27.63 0.66
N ASP A 257 -32.04 27.49 1.98
CA ASP A 257 -32.99 28.30 2.75
C ASP A 257 -32.43 29.67 3.18
N GLY A 258 -31.13 29.92 2.95
CA GLY A 258 -30.43 31.14 3.30
C GLY A 258 -29.73 31.11 4.66
N GLN A 259 -29.76 29.98 5.35
CA GLN A 259 -28.98 29.69 6.55
C GLN A 259 -27.89 28.67 6.23
N THR A 260 -26.96 28.46 7.13
CA THR A 260 -25.83 27.53 6.92
C THR A 260 -25.69 26.69 8.16
N ASP A 261 -25.69 25.37 8.00
CA ASP A 261 -25.57 24.39 9.07
C ASP A 261 -26.66 24.54 10.17
N GLU A 262 -27.90 24.91 9.82
CA GLU A 262 -28.96 25.06 10.82
C GLU A 262 -29.48 23.71 11.34
N PRO A 263 -29.92 23.63 12.61
CA PRO A 263 -30.35 22.36 13.17
C PRO A 263 -31.69 21.91 12.57
N PRO A 264 -31.82 20.64 12.13
CA PRO A 264 -30.90 19.54 12.38
C PRO A 264 -29.86 19.30 11.24
N CYS A 265 -28.68 19.92 11.33
CA CYS A 265 -27.56 19.52 10.47
C CYS A 265 -26.98 18.17 10.93
N VAL A 266 -26.74 17.28 9.97
CA VAL A 266 -26.11 15.98 10.23
C VAL A 266 -24.61 16.12 10.03
N LEU A 267 -23.81 15.81 11.06
CA LEU A 267 -22.36 15.71 10.89
C LEU A 267 -22.07 14.58 9.90
N PRO A 268 -21.12 14.76 8.96
CA PRO A 268 -20.77 13.69 8.03
C PRO A 268 -20.44 12.42 8.82
N GLU A 269 -21.06 11.29 8.44
CA GLU A 269 -20.81 10.02 9.12
C GLU A 269 -19.31 9.72 9.12
N PRO A 270 -18.71 9.35 10.26
CA PRO A 270 -17.29 9.06 10.32
C PRO A 270 -16.97 7.85 9.44
N GLU A 271 -16.14 8.06 8.41
CA GLU A 271 -15.79 7.02 7.44
C GLU A 271 -15.12 5.81 8.10
N CYS A 272 -14.45 6.00 9.25
CA CYS A 272 -14.00 4.92 10.09
C CYS A 272 -14.06 5.25 11.58
N THR A 273 -14.41 4.25 12.39
CA THR A 273 -14.50 4.40 13.86
C THR A 273 -13.40 3.66 14.61
N LYS A 274 -12.78 2.65 13.99
CA LYS A 274 -11.68 1.85 14.56
C LYS A 274 -10.94 1.08 13.46
N GLY A 275 -9.67 0.75 13.71
CA GLY A 275 -8.87 -0.09 12.82
C GLY A 275 -7.44 0.39 12.67
N ALA A 276 -6.56 -0.46 12.14
CA ALA A 276 -5.15 -0.11 11.93
C ALA A 276 -4.98 1.01 10.87
N CYS A 277 -5.93 1.09 9.94
CA CYS A 277 -5.98 2.07 8.87
C CYS A 277 -6.95 3.23 9.13
N CYS A 278 -7.46 3.34 10.36
CA CYS A 278 -8.26 4.48 10.79
C CYS A 278 -7.40 5.51 11.53
N ASP A 279 -7.53 6.78 11.19
CA ASP A 279 -7.05 7.87 12.03
C ASP A 279 -8.10 8.17 13.11
N LEU A 280 -7.78 7.87 14.37
CA LEU A 280 -8.74 8.00 15.46
C LEU A 280 -9.05 9.45 15.84
N LYS A 281 -8.25 10.43 15.37
CA LYS A 281 -8.52 11.85 15.64
C LYS A 281 -9.47 12.43 14.62
N SER A 282 -9.22 12.18 13.34
CA SER A 282 -10.04 12.69 12.25
C SER A 282 -11.17 11.74 11.85
N GLN A 283 -11.20 10.50 12.37
CA GLN A 283 -12.17 9.46 12.03
C GLN A 283 -12.25 9.18 10.52
N THR A 284 -11.10 9.29 9.84
CA THR A 284 -10.94 9.09 8.39
C THR A 284 -9.92 8.00 8.09
N PHE A 285 -9.98 7.46 6.87
CA PHE A 285 -9.00 6.48 6.41
C PHE A 285 -7.61 7.11 6.25
N LYS A 286 -6.58 6.39 6.69
CA LYS A 286 -5.20 6.73 6.37
C LYS A 286 -4.97 6.58 4.86
N SER A 287 -4.14 7.44 4.30
CA SER A 287 -3.82 7.43 2.87
C SER A 287 -3.28 6.08 2.39
N ALA A 288 -3.60 5.75 1.13
CA ALA A 288 -3.14 4.54 0.48
C ALA A 288 -1.60 4.43 0.54
N GLY A 289 -1.09 3.25 0.90
CA GLY A 289 0.34 3.00 1.06
C GLY A 289 0.90 3.32 2.47
N THR A 290 0.08 3.88 3.37
CA THR A 290 0.48 4.06 4.77
C THR A 290 0.75 2.69 5.41
N LYS A 291 1.94 2.53 6.01
CA LYS A 291 2.34 1.28 6.68
C LYS A 291 1.42 0.98 7.85
N CYS A 292 0.97 -0.26 7.94
CA CYS A 292 0.14 -0.73 9.03
C CYS A 292 0.45 -2.21 9.33
N GLY A 293 -0.02 -2.71 10.47
CA GLY A 293 0.16 -4.11 10.86
C GLY A 293 1.61 -4.52 11.12
N GLU A 294 1.81 -5.83 11.26
CA GLU A 294 3.11 -6.45 11.52
C GLU A 294 3.88 -6.75 10.23
N LYS A 295 5.22 -6.71 10.33
CA LYS A 295 6.11 -7.07 9.22
C LYS A 295 6.00 -8.56 8.91
N LYS A 296 5.72 -8.89 7.64
CA LYS A 296 5.73 -10.26 7.17
C LYS A 296 7.12 -10.64 6.65
N SER A 297 7.48 -11.90 6.84
CA SER A 297 8.75 -12.49 6.42
C SER A 297 8.51 -13.76 5.64
N LYS A 298 9.22 -13.92 4.52
CA LYS A 298 9.17 -15.11 3.66
C LYS A 298 10.58 -15.64 3.45
N TYR A 299 10.71 -16.96 3.53
CA TYR A 299 11.99 -17.64 3.38
C TYR A 299 12.11 -18.30 2.01
N GLY A 300 13.33 -18.33 1.49
CA GLY A 300 13.64 -18.96 0.21
C GLY A 300 15.04 -19.58 0.24
N CYS A 301 15.39 -20.25 -0.86
CA CYS A 301 16.73 -20.78 -1.07
C CYS A 301 17.29 -20.17 -2.35
N ASN A 302 18.50 -19.62 -2.30
CA ASN A 302 19.15 -19.07 -3.49
C ASN A 302 19.75 -20.19 -4.37
N ALA A 303 20.33 -19.80 -5.52
CA ALA A 303 20.96 -20.75 -6.44
C ALA A 303 22.14 -21.52 -5.83
N SER A 304 22.81 -20.96 -4.81
CA SER A 304 23.84 -21.69 -4.08
C SER A 304 23.24 -22.67 -3.07
N GLY A 305 21.93 -22.68 -2.79
CA GLY A 305 21.32 -23.55 -1.80
C GLY A 305 21.41 -23.02 -0.37
N SER A 306 21.73 -21.73 -0.20
CA SER A 306 21.72 -21.00 1.08
C SER A 306 20.36 -20.36 1.35
N LEU A 307 20.03 -20.19 2.64
CA LEU A 307 18.75 -19.64 3.10
C LEU A 307 18.70 -18.11 2.91
N THR A 308 17.63 -17.64 2.29
CA THR A 308 17.33 -16.21 2.08
C THR A 308 16.06 -15.80 2.82
N ILE A 309 15.94 -14.51 3.10
CA ILE A 309 14.74 -13.88 3.66
C ILE A 309 14.34 -12.68 2.81
N SER A 310 13.04 -12.55 2.57
CA SER A 310 12.39 -11.34 2.06
C SER A 310 11.43 -10.83 3.13
N THR A 311 11.26 -9.52 3.20
CA THR A 311 10.34 -8.87 4.14
C THR A 311 9.36 -7.97 3.40
N ALA A 312 8.14 -7.87 3.90
CA ALA A 312 7.13 -6.94 3.41
C ALA A 312 6.38 -6.32 4.60
N GLN A 313 5.83 -5.13 4.40
CA GLN A 313 4.97 -4.47 5.38
C GLN A 313 3.59 -4.24 4.76
N PRO A 314 2.50 -4.69 5.39
CA PRO A 314 1.15 -4.36 4.97
C PRO A 314 0.93 -2.85 4.92
N THR A 315 0.06 -2.43 4.01
CA THR A 315 -0.29 -1.01 3.84
C THR A 315 -1.78 -0.83 3.77
N CYS A 316 -2.25 0.36 4.14
CA CYS A 316 -3.64 0.75 3.98
C CYS A 316 -4.00 0.91 2.50
N SER A 317 -5.20 0.49 2.13
CA SER A 317 -5.78 0.70 0.80
C SER A 317 -6.22 2.14 0.57
N GLY A 318 -6.47 2.89 1.66
CA GLY A 318 -7.10 4.21 1.62
C GLY A 318 -8.62 4.18 1.81
N THR A 319 -9.23 2.98 1.83
CA THR A 319 -10.69 2.81 1.91
C THR A 319 -11.12 1.75 2.92
N ASP A 320 -10.18 1.01 3.52
CA ASP A 320 -10.46 -0.05 4.48
C ASP A 320 -9.91 0.26 5.86
N THR A 321 -10.59 -0.25 6.89
CA THR A 321 -10.15 -0.14 8.29
C THR A 321 -9.03 -1.11 8.64
N VAL A 322 -8.84 -2.15 7.82
CA VAL A 322 -7.85 -3.20 7.97
C VAL A 322 -6.70 -3.02 6.99
N CYS A 323 -5.55 -3.59 7.32
CA CYS A 323 -4.41 -3.61 6.42
C CYS A 323 -4.67 -4.53 5.23
N ASN A 324 -4.23 -4.14 4.02
CA ASN A 324 -4.07 -5.12 2.95
C ASN A 324 -2.85 -5.98 3.27
N ASP A 325 -3.12 -7.19 3.74
CA ASP A 325 -2.11 -8.15 4.18
C ASP A 325 -2.05 -9.41 3.28
N ASN A 326 -2.72 -9.38 2.13
CA ASN A 326 -2.71 -10.45 1.14
C ASN A 326 -1.28 -10.62 0.55
N ASP A 327 -0.75 -11.86 0.55
CA ASP A 327 0.63 -12.15 0.14
C ASP A 327 0.94 -11.69 -1.29
N ALA A 328 -0.07 -11.71 -2.17
CA ALA A 328 0.02 -11.30 -3.57
C ALA A 328 0.17 -9.78 -3.75
N ASP A 329 -0.39 -8.99 -2.82
CA ASP A 329 -0.41 -7.53 -2.88
C ASP A 329 0.78 -6.90 -2.13
N LEU A 330 1.47 -7.70 -1.33
CA LEU A 330 2.64 -7.28 -0.56
C LEU A 330 3.85 -7.04 -1.46
N LYS A 331 4.42 -5.85 -1.33
CA LYS A 331 5.69 -5.50 -1.97
C LYS A 331 6.87 -6.08 -1.18
N TRP A 332 7.26 -7.29 -1.54
CA TRP A 332 8.38 -8.00 -0.93
C TRP A 332 9.74 -7.37 -1.31
N SER A 333 10.62 -7.25 -0.32
CA SER A 333 12.01 -6.87 -0.56
C SER A 333 12.76 -7.94 -1.36
N GLN A 334 13.81 -7.53 -2.06
CA GLN A 334 14.73 -8.46 -2.71
C GLN A 334 15.26 -9.49 -1.70
N PRO A 335 15.38 -10.78 -2.07
CA PRO A 335 15.87 -11.81 -1.16
C PRO A 335 17.29 -11.50 -0.70
N ILE A 336 17.48 -11.33 0.60
CA ILE A 336 18.80 -11.17 1.20
C ILE A 336 19.26 -12.49 1.83
N MET A 337 20.56 -12.75 1.79
CA MET A 337 21.13 -13.96 2.38
C MET A 337 21.00 -13.90 3.91
N LYS A 338 20.21 -14.80 4.48
CA LYS A 338 20.02 -14.91 5.94
C LYS A 338 21.07 -15.82 6.57
N GLN A 339 21.29 -16.99 5.97
CA GLN A 339 22.23 -17.97 6.46
C GLN A 339 22.86 -18.72 5.30
N PHE A 340 24.19 -18.80 5.32
CA PHE A 340 24.93 -19.63 4.39
C PHE A 340 24.74 -21.10 4.78
N CYS A 341 24.05 -21.86 3.94
CA CYS A 341 23.99 -23.32 4.08
C CYS A 341 25.22 -23.89 3.38
N LYS A 342 25.93 -24.80 4.04
CA LYS A 342 27.11 -25.39 3.42
C LYS A 342 26.66 -26.42 2.39
N ASN A 343 26.75 -26.09 1.11
CA ASN A 343 26.24 -26.88 -0.03
C ASN A 343 26.63 -28.37 -0.06
N ALA A 344 27.73 -28.73 0.61
CA ALA A 344 28.18 -30.12 0.71
C ALA A 344 27.57 -30.92 1.89
N PHE A 345 26.94 -30.23 2.86
CA PHE A 345 26.57 -30.80 4.17
C PHE A 345 25.14 -30.47 4.59
N GLU A 346 24.61 -29.34 4.14
CA GLU A 346 23.32 -28.80 4.54
C GLU A 346 22.49 -28.46 3.29
N LYS A 347 21.21 -28.82 3.32
CA LYS A 347 20.21 -28.42 2.35
C LYS A 347 19.36 -27.32 2.96
N CYS A 348 19.11 -26.25 2.21
CA CYS A 348 18.17 -25.22 2.63
C CYS A 348 16.74 -25.78 2.69
N ASN A 349 16.06 -25.48 3.79
CA ASN A 349 14.64 -25.72 4.01
C ASN A 349 13.94 -24.36 4.23
N ALA A 350 13.26 -23.87 3.20
CA ALA A 350 12.55 -22.60 3.25
C ALA A 350 11.34 -22.64 4.20
N GLU A 351 10.59 -23.75 4.24
CA GLU A 351 9.40 -23.90 5.10
C GLU A 351 9.75 -23.81 6.58
N LYS A 352 10.85 -24.45 6.98
CA LYS A 352 11.34 -24.42 8.37
C LYS A 352 12.27 -23.26 8.66
N ALA A 353 12.62 -22.46 7.66
CA ALA A 353 13.59 -21.38 7.75
C ALA A 353 14.96 -21.81 8.31
N THR A 354 15.45 -22.99 7.90
CA THR A 354 16.70 -23.60 8.42
C THR A 354 17.58 -24.20 7.32
N CYS A 355 18.86 -24.37 7.64
CA CYS A 355 19.77 -25.24 6.88
C CYS A 355 19.77 -26.62 7.56
N GLU A 356 19.16 -27.63 6.93
CA GLU A 356 19.06 -28.97 7.50
C GLU A 356 20.19 -29.87 6.98
N PRO A 357 20.76 -30.77 7.80
CA PRO A 357 21.78 -31.71 7.34
C PRO A 357 21.26 -32.59 6.19
N ILE A 358 22.09 -32.86 5.19
CA ILE A 358 21.76 -33.81 4.12
C ILE A 358 21.78 -35.23 4.70
N ALA A 359 20.60 -35.82 4.86
CA ALA A 359 20.47 -37.24 5.22
C ALA A 359 21.13 -38.12 4.14
N ASN A 360 22.06 -38.99 4.54
CA ASN A 360 22.89 -39.87 3.68
C ASN A 360 24.13 -39.26 3.00
N GLY A 361 24.66 -38.13 3.47
CA GLY A 361 25.90 -37.54 2.92
C GLY A 361 27.17 -38.41 3.06
N CYS A 362 27.15 -39.48 3.87
CA CYS A 362 28.30 -40.37 4.09
C CYS A 362 27.90 -41.85 3.97
N VAL A 363 28.13 -42.44 2.78
CA VAL A 363 27.78 -43.85 2.50
C VAL A 363 28.91 -44.81 2.90
N SER A 364 30.17 -44.38 2.77
CA SER A 364 31.37 -45.18 3.03
C SER A 364 32.58 -44.33 3.41
N GLY A 365 33.39 -44.80 4.37
CA GLY A 365 34.64 -44.16 4.81
C GLY A 365 34.82 -44.19 6.34
N GLY A 366 36.06 -44.04 6.82
CA GLY A 366 36.38 -44.14 8.25
C GLY A 366 35.74 -43.06 9.12
N CYS A 367 35.40 -41.93 8.50
CA CYS A 367 34.77 -40.78 9.14
C CYS A 367 33.24 -40.76 8.93
N CYS A 368 32.64 -41.84 8.39
CA CYS A 368 31.18 -42.02 8.33
C CYS A 368 30.64 -42.74 9.57
N ASP A 369 29.49 -42.29 10.07
CA ASP A 369 28.66 -43.05 11.00
C ASP A 369 27.71 -43.96 10.21
N THR A 370 27.83 -45.26 10.41
CA THR A 370 27.09 -46.27 9.64
C THR A 370 25.62 -46.40 10.05
N LYS A 371 25.25 -45.92 11.25
CA LYS A 371 23.89 -45.93 11.79
C LYS A 371 23.11 -44.70 11.35
N THR A 372 23.70 -43.51 11.50
CA THR A 372 23.03 -42.25 11.17
C THR A 372 23.23 -41.83 9.71
N LYS A 373 24.16 -42.48 8.99
CA LYS A 373 24.55 -42.12 7.60
C LYS A 373 25.05 -40.67 7.49
N THR A 374 25.62 -40.14 8.57
CA THR A 374 26.23 -38.80 8.66
C THR A 374 27.74 -38.88 8.86
N PHE A 375 28.45 -37.77 8.74
CA PHE A 375 29.85 -37.69 9.14
C PHE A 375 29.99 -37.71 10.66
N LYS A 376 31.06 -38.32 11.18
CA LYS A 376 31.46 -38.22 12.59
C LYS A 376 31.90 -36.80 12.91
N ALA A 377 31.69 -36.35 14.16
CA ALA A 377 32.10 -35.03 14.62
C ALA A 377 33.61 -34.78 14.48
N GLN A 378 34.00 -33.50 14.43
CA GLN A 378 35.40 -33.09 14.36
C GLN A 378 36.22 -33.67 15.53
N GLY A 379 37.43 -34.17 15.26
CA GLY A 379 38.34 -34.76 16.25
C GLY A 379 38.01 -36.20 16.67
N GLN A 380 36.96 -36.82 16.13
CA GLN A 380 36.66 -38.25 16.35
C GLN A 380 37.69 -39.15 15.65
N GLN A 381 37.94 -40.35 16.19
CA GLN A 381 38.88 -41.30 15.58
C GLN A 381 38.41 -41.75 14.18
N CYS A 382 39.25 -41.55 13.17
CA CYS A 382 39.00 -41.97 11.79
C CYS A 382 39.87 -43.17 11.38
N SER A 383 41.15 -43.19 11.78
CA SER A 383 42.10 -44.28 11.46
C SER A 383 42.17 -45.34 12.56
N THR A 384 42.35 -46.61 12.17
CA THR A 384 42.61 -47.74 13.09
C THR A 384 44.09 -47.87 13.48
N SER A 385 44.98 -47.38 12.62
CA SER A 385 46.43 -47.38 12.87
C SER A 385 46.88 -46.06 13.50
N PRO A 386 47.67 -46.08 14.58
CA PRO A 386 48.20 -44.88 15.19
C PRO A 386 49.36 -44.31 14.38
N ALA A 387 49.37 -42.99 14.19
CA ALA A 387 50.46 -42.26 13.55
C ALA A 387 51.67 -42.12 14.48
N LYS A 388 51.42 -41.91 15.78
CA LYS A 388 52.46 -41.74 16.79
C LYS A 388 52.04 -42.32 18.14
N TRP A 389 53.01 -42.85 18.87
CA TRP A 389 52.83 -43.25 20.27
C TRP A 389 53.59 -42.29 21.16
N THR A 390 52.91 -41.84 22.23
CA THR A 390 53.54 -41.04 23.27
C THR A 390 53.43 -41.77 24.60
N GLN A 391 54.52 -41.77 25.37
CA GLN A 391 54.57 -42.34 26.71
C GLN A 391 54.96 -41.27 27.71
N LYS A 392 54.40 -41.33 28.93
CA LYS A 392 54.79 -40.47 30.04
C LYS A 392 54.65 -41.19 31.38
N CYS A 393 55.22 -40.60 32.42
CA CYS A 393 54.93 -40.99 33.79
C CYS A 393 53.62 -40.33 34.25
N ASP A 394 52.75 -41.12 34.86
CA ASP A 394 51.57 -40.68 35.61
C ASP A 394 51.65 -41.30 37.01
N GLY A 395 52.23 -40.53 37.95
CA GLY A 395 52.71 -41.07 39.22
C GLY A 395 53.78 -42.14 39.01
N ASP A 396 53.61 -43.30 39.65
CA ASP A 396 54.50 -44.47 39.51
C ASP A 396 54.15 -45.38 38.32
N LYS A 397 53.21 -44.96 37.47
CA LYS A 397 52.79 -45.73 36.29
C LYS A 397 53.37 -45.11 35.02
N ILE A 398 53.84 -45.98 34.12
CA ILE A 398 54.10 -45.61 32.74
C ILE A 398 52.78 -45.75 31.99
N VAL A 399 52.31 -44.65 31.41
CA VAL A 399 51.11 -44.62 30.57
C VAL A 399 51.49 -44.35 29.12
N LYS A 400 50.75 -44.95 28.18
CA LYS A 400 50.87 -44.67 26.74
C LYS A 400 49.55 -44.14 26.17
N SER A 401 49.64 -43.29 25.16
CA SER A 401 48.51 -42.84 24.34
C SER A 401 48.92 -42.91 22.86
N ALA A 402 47.95 -43.22 22.02
CA ALA A 402 48.07 -43.27 20.57
C ALA A 402 47.46 -42.02 19.94
N GLU A 403 48.19 -41.44 19.00
CA GLU A 403 47.74 -40.35 18.17
C GLU A 403 47.28 -40.91 16.82
N HIS A 404 46.03 -40.66 16.45
CA HIS A 404 45.40 -41.13 15.22
C HIS A 404 44.96 -39.94 14.37
N SER A 405 44.93 -40.11 13.04
CA SER A 405 44.21 -39.18 12.18
C SER A 405 42.73 -39.18 12.57
N GLY A 406 42.19 -38.01 12.85
CA GLY A 406 40.78 -37.85 13.21
C GLY A 406 39.93 -37.33 12.06
N CYS A 407 38.65 -37.19 12.35
CA CYS A 407 37.63 -36.72 11.42
C CYS A 407 37.64 -35.20 11.40
N SER A 408 37.57 -34.60 10.22
CA SER A 408 37.38 -33.13 10.08
C SER A 408 35.92 -32.70 10.31
N GLY A 409 35.00 -33.66 10.45
CA GLY A 409 33.56 -33.41 10.42
C GLY A 409 32.98 -33.13 9.03
N LYS A 410 33.82 -33.15 7.98
CA LYS A 410 33.50 -32.63 6.65
C LYS A 410 33.83 -33.58 5.50
N SER A 411 34.43 -34.74 5.79
CA SER A 411 34.91 -35.69 4.78
C SER A 411 34.78 -37.11 5.27
N SER A 412 34.62 -38.06 4.34
CA SER A 412 34.64 -39.50 4.63
C SER A 412 36.07 -40.05 4.81
N LYS A 413 37.08 -39.26 4.42
CA LYS A 413 38.51 -39.55 4.56
C LYS A 413 39.07 -38.94 5.84
N CYS A 414 40.12 -39.58 6.38
CA CYS A 414 40.87 -39.07 7.53
C CYS A 414 41.46 -37.68 7.24
N SER A 415 41.37 -36.76 8.20
CA SER A 415 42.01 -35.44 8.10
C SER A 415 43.53 -35.57 8.28
N SER A 416 44.28 -34.74 7.56
CA SER A 416 45.72 -34.53 7.75
C SER A 416 46.03 -33.26 8.55
N ASP A 417 45.00 -32.49 8.95
CA ASP A 417 45.17 -31.29 9.77
C ASP A 417 45.49 -31.69 11.23
N PRO A 418 46.58 -31.19 11.83
CA PRO A 418 46.90 -31.43 13.23
C PRO A 418 45.76 -31.05 14.20
N ALA A 419 44.91 -30.07 13.86
CA ALA A 419 43.78 -29.66 14.69
C ALA A 419 42.67 -30.74 14.78
N ASP A 420 42.63 -31.68 13.84
CA ASP A 420 41.64 -32.76 13.79
C ASP A 420 42.18 -34.06 14.38
N THR A 421 43.35 -34.04 15.00
CA THR A 421 44.01 -35.25 15.50
C THR A 421 43.25 -35.85 16.68
N TYR A 422 43.01 -37.16 16.63
CA TYR A 422 42.41 -37.89 17.74
C TYR A 422 43.50 -38.46 18.65
N VAL A 423 43.45 -38.14 19.94
CA VAL A 423 44.34 -38.69 20.96
C VAL A 423 43.57 -39.69 21.80
N SER A 424 44.01 -40.95 21.79
CA SER A 424 43.36 -42.00 22.58
C SER A 424 43.51 -41.73 24.07
N PRO A 425 42.56 -42.19 24.91
CA PRO A 425 42.74 -42.18 26.37
C PRO A 425 44.07 -42.81 26.78
N TRP A 426 44.68 -42.27 27.84
CA TRP A 426 45.93 -42.80 28.40
C TRP A 426 45.69 -44.17 29.03
N GLN A 427 46.50 -45.16 28.64
CA GLN A 427 46.44 -46.51 29.17
C GLN A 427 47.72 -46.86 29.93
N VAL A 428 47.58 -47.48 31.10
CA VAL A 428 48.72 -47.96 31.91
C VAL A 428 49.37 -49.15 31.21
N VAL A 429 50.68 -49.07 30.96
CA VAL A 429 51.47 -50.16 30.36
C VAL A 429 52.46 -50.78 31.31
N ASN A 430 52.89 -50.03 32.33
CA ASN A 430 53.75 -50.57 33.37
C ASN A 430 53.46 -49.86 34.68
N ASP A 431 53.44 -50.62 35.77
CA ASP A 431 53.23 -50.11 37.11
C ASP A 431 54.50 -50.34 37.92
N CYS A 432 55.30 -49.28 38.08
CA CYS A 432 56.62 -49.37 38.70
C CYS A 432 56.52 -49.71 40.19
N ALA A 433 55.41 -49.35 40.84
CA ALA A 433 55.19 -49.60 42.27
C ALA A 433 55.17 -51.09 42.60
N LYS A 434 54.74 -51.95 41.65
CA LYS A 434 54.75 -53.42 41.82
C LYS A 434 56.14 -53.97 42.12
N ASN A 435 57.19 -53.31 41.63
CA ASN A 435 58.59 -53.71 41.83
C ASN A 435 59.34 -52.75 42.78
N LYS A 436 58.62 -51.92 43.56
CA LYS A 436 59.20 -50.87 44.44
C LYS A 436 60.09 -49.86 43.70
N LEU A 437 59.78 -49.63 42.42
CA LEU A 437 60.45 -48.65 41.56
C LEU A 437 59.54 -47.44 41.37
N VAL A 438 60.13 -46.32 40.94
CA VAL A 438 59.37 -45.10 40.58
C VAL A 438 59.53 -44.83 39.09
N CYS A 439 58.50 -44.24 38.48
CA CYS A 439 58.59 -43.82 37.10
C CYS A 439 59.43 -42.54 37.00
N LYS A 440 60.47 -42.56 36.17
CA LYS A 440 61.25 -41.37 35.82
C LYS A 440 61.45 -41.26 34.32
N THR A 441 61.36 -40.05 33.81
CA THR A 441 61.77 -39.71 32.44
C THR A 441 63.28 -39.52 32.42
N THR A 442 64.01 -40.45 31.80
CA THR A 442 65.46 -40.34 31.59
C THR A 442 65.73 -39.53 30.32
N THR A 443 66.85 -38.82 30.25
CA THR A 443 67.29 -38.18 29.00
C THR A 443 67.88 -39.27 28.09
N PRO A 444 67.32 -39.52 26.88
CA PRO A 444 66.42 -38.67 26.10
C PRO A 444 64.94 -39.08 26.16
N GLY A 445 64.15 -38.43 27.03
CA GLY A 445 62.69 -38.41 27.01
C GLY A 445 61.92 -39.71 27.23
N LYS A 446 62.53 -40.84 27.60
CA LYS A 446 61.82 -42.13 27.76
C LYS A 446 61.44 -42.38 29.22
N PRO A 447 60.16 -42.68 29.54
CA PRO A 447 59.77 -43.08 30.88
C PRO A 447 60.29 -44.49 31.18
N GLN A 448 60.95 -44.66 32.32
CA GLN A 448 61.49 -45.93 32.78
C GLN A 448 61.20 -46.10 34.27
N CYS A 449 60.92 -47.35 34.68
CA CYS A 449 60.90 -47.70 36.09
C CYS A 449 62.35 -47.77 36.58
N THR A 450 62.71 -46.88 37.48
CA THR A 450 64.06 -46.79 38.04
C THR A 450 63.99 -46.89 39.55
N SER A 451 65.10 -47.26 40.17
CA SER A 451 65.17 -47.22 41.63
C SER A 451 64.87 -45.80 42.09
N ALA A 452 63.97 -45.70 43.07
CA ALA A 452 63.69 -44.43 43.69
C ALA A 452 64.99 -43.85 44.25
N GLN A 453 65.24 -42.57 43.99
CA GLN A 453 66.50 -41.94 44.36
C GLN A 453 66.62 -42.00 45.88
N GLN A 454 67.65 -42.69 46.34
CA GLN A 454 67.88 -42.89 47.75
C GLN A 454 68.58 -41.66 48.32
N CYS A 455 68.06 -41.10 49.41
CA CYS A 455 68.70 -40.04 50.16
C CYS A 455 69.47 -40.64 51.34
N THR A 456 70.70 -40.20 51.54
CA THR A 456 71.59 -40.70 52.59
C THR A 456 71.40 -39.97 53.94
N LYS A 457 70.94 -38.72 53.95
CA LYS A 457 70.39 -37.98 55.12
C LYS A 457 69.91 -36.57 54.70
N GLY A 458 68.80 -36.07 55.24
CA GLY A 458 68.33 -34.68 55.01
C GLY A 458 66.85 -34.45 55.33
N THR A 459 66.44 -33.19 55.47
CA THR A 459 65.11 -32.74 55.93
C THR A 459 63.94 -33.10 54.99
N CYS A 460 64.20 -33.43 53.71
CA CYS A 460 63.21 -33.87 52.73
C CYS A 460 63.30 -35.37 52.38
N CYS A 461 63.91 -36.18 53.24
CA CYS A 461 64.02 -37.63 53.08
C CYS A 461 62.99 -38.33 53.98
N ASP A 462 62.27 -39.33 53.47
CA ASP A 462 61.49 -40.24 54.32
C ASP A 462 62.45 -41.20 55.04
N ILE A 463 62.45 -41.15 56.37
CA ILE A 463 63.46 -41.83 57.20
C ILE A 463 63.28 -43.35 57.19
N LYS A 464 62.05 -43.85 56.96
CA LYS A 464 61.77 -45.30 56.92
C LYS A 464 62.09 -45.92 55.57
N THR A 465 61.78 -45.23 54.48
CA THR A 465 61.95 -45.74 53.11
C THR A 465 63.25 -45.31 52.45
N LYS A 466 63.97 -44.33 53.03
CA LYS A 466 65.18 -43.69 52.48
C LYS A 466 64.97 -43.04 51.10
N LEU A 467 63.74 -42.65 50.77
CA LEU A 467 63.38 -42.01 49.51
C LEU A 467 63.15 -40.51 49.70
N PHE A 468 63.42 -39.71 48.67
CA PHE A 468 63.05 -38.29 48.68
C PHE A 468 61.52 -38.14 48.68
N LYS A 469 60.99 -37.19 49.46
CA LYS A 469 59.57 -36.82 49.42
C LYS A 469 59.21 -36.20 48.06
N THR A 470 57.97 -36.40 47.60
CA THR A 470 57.46 -35.86 46.32
C THR A 470 57.54 -34.33 46.26
N LYS A 471 57.77 -33.76 45.07
CA LYS A 471 57.79 -32.31 44.86
C LYS A 471 56.44 -31.69 45.27
N GLY A 472 56.46 -30.63 46.08
CA GLY A 472 55.27 -29.98 46.63
C GLY A 472 54.88 -30.41 48.05
N THR A 473 55.55 -31.42 48.60
CA THR A 473 55.37 -31.81 50.01
C THR A 473 56.24 -30.91 50.88
N SER A 474 55.66 -30.32 51.93
CA SER A 474 56.43 -29.57 52.93
C SER A 474 57.37 -30.51 53.68
N CYS A 475 58.67 -30.21 53.67
CA CYS A 475 59.63 -30.90 54.49
C CYS A 475 60.40 -29.94 55.40
N GLY A 476 60.25 -30.21 56.68
CA GLY A 476 60.93 -29.57 57.80
C GLY A 476 60.61 -30.42 59.02
N ALA A 477 61.58 -30.56 59.93
CA ALA A 477 61.33 -31.18 61.21
C ALA A 477 60.48 -30.21 62.05
N SER A 478 59.17 -30.45 62.07
CA SER A 478 58.30 -30.00 63.15
C SER A 478 57.72 -31.23 63.81
N LEU A 479 58.58 -31.98 64.51
CA LEU A 479 58.16 -32.88 65.57
C LEU A 479 58.93 -32.53 66.84
N ALA A 480 58.15 -32.07 67.81
CA ALA A 480 58.38 -32.07 69.25
C ALA A 480 59.40 -31.06 69.79
N LYS A 481 58.93 -29.87 70.16
CA LYS A 481 58.49 -29.61 71.55
C LYS A 481 57.56 -28.41 71.63
#